data_AF-A0A8T6UQ61-F1
#
_entry.id   AF-A0A8T6UQ61-F1
#
_cell.length_a   1.000
_cell.length_b   1.000
_cell.length_c   1.000
_cell.angle_alpha   90.00
_cell.angle_beta   90.00
_cell.angle_gamma   90.00
#
_symmetry.space_group_name_H-M   'P 1'
#
loop_
_entity.id
_entity.type
_entity.pdbx_description
1 polymer ?
#
loop_
_entity_poly.entity_id
_entity_poly.type
_entity_poly.pdbx_seq_one_letter_code
_entity_poly.pdbx_strand_id
1 'polypeptide(L)' 'MHERVYIINNGRKILSTKNLTPGVTFYGEPVYNIHGIEYRSWNPTRSKLAAAILNHLNNLPIKS' A
#
# COMPACT_ATOMS: atom_id res chain seq x y z
N MET A 1 -13.03 5.79 -0.53
CA MET A 1 -11.70 5.20 -0.84
C MET A 1 -10.66 6.16 -0.28
N HIS A 2 -9.77 5.70 0.61
CA HIS A 2 -8.70 6.57 1.11
C HIS A 2 -7.79 7.01 -0.04
N GLU A 3 -7.62 8.33 -0.17
CA GLU A 3 -7.07 9.06 -1.32
C GLU A 3 -5.60 8.71 -1.70
N ARG A 4 -4.95 7.80 -0.98
CA ARG A 4 -3.50 7.51 -1.11
C ARG A 4 -3.13 6.02 -1.07
N VAL A 5 -4.12 5.12 -1.09
CA VAL A 5 -3.91 3.66 -1.11
C VAL A 5 -4.31 3.10 -2.46
N TYR A 6 -3.39 2.35 -3.07
CA TYR A 6 -3.52 1.77 -4.40
C TYR A 6 -3.44 0.25 -4.31
N ILE A 7 -4.07 -0.45 -5.26
CA ILE A 7 -3.95 -1.90 -5.40
C ILE A 7 -3.20 -2.17 -6.69
N ILE A 8 -1.98 -2.69 -6.57
CA ILE A 8 -1.15 -3.12 -7.69
C ILE A 8 -1.43 -4.59 -7.94
N ASN A 9 -1.80 -4.95 -9.16
CA ASN A 9 -2.07 -6.33 -9.53
C ASN A 9 -0.88 -6.89 -10.31
N ASN A 10 0.00 -7.63 -9.63
CA ASN A 10 1.18 -8.25 -10.23
C ASN A 10 1.16 -9.77 -9.95
N GLY A 11 0.11 -10.44 -10.45
CA GLY A 11 -0.19 -11.85 -10.15
C GLY A 11 -0.87 -12.09 -8.79
N ARG A 12 -0.72 -11.15 -7.85
CA ARG A 12 -1.51 -11.04 -6.61
C ARG A 12 -1.93 -9.58 -6.40
N LYS A 13 -3.06 -9.37 -5.71
CA LYS A 13 -3.48 -8.03 -5.26
C LYS A 13 -2.56 -7.57 -4.14
N ILE A 14 -1.68 -6.63 -4.45
CA ILE A 14 -0.75 -6.04 -3.49
C ILE A 14 -1.27 -4.65 -3.14
N LEU A 15 -1.55 -4.44 -1.87
CA LEU A 15 -1.86 -3.11 -1.37
C LEU A 15 -0.57 -2.28 -1.40
N SER A 16 -0.62 -1.08 -1.92
CA SER A 16 0.54 -0.21 -2.07
C SER A 16 0.18 1.23 -1.76
N THR A 17 1.15 2.01 -1.33
CA THR A 17 0.97 3.46 -1.12
C THR A 17 2.03 4.22 -1.91
N LYS A 18 1.72 5.45 -2.31
CA LYS A 18 2.71 6.31 -2.97
C LYS A 18 3.90 6.50 -2.04
N ASN A 19 5.10 6.21 -2.51
CA ASN A 19 6.30 6.48 -1.74
C ASN A 19 6.54 7.99 -1.69
N LEU A 20 6.73 8.54 -0.49
CA LEU A 20 7.03 9.96 -0.28
C LEU A 20 8.53 10.25 -0.41
N THR A 21 9.37 9.22 -0.27
CA THR A 21 10.83 9.28 -0.39
C THR A 21 11.30 8.26 -1.43
N PRO A 22 11.12 8.55 -2.73
CA PRO A 22 11.56 7.65 -3.79
C PRO A 22 13.07 7.38 -3.71
N GLY A 23 13.46 6.13 -3.93
CA GLY A 23 14.86 5.69 -3.83
C GLY A 23 15.34 5.29 -2.43
N VAL A 24 14.51 5.44 -1.39
CA VAL A 24 14.84 5.00 -0.02
C VAL A 24 13.84 3.95 0.45
N THR A 25 14.35 2.76 0.79
CA THR A 25 13.57 1.66 1.39
C THR A 25 14.01 1.42 2.83
N PHE A 26 13.13 1.70 3.79
CA PHE A 26 13.45 1.55 5.22
C PHE A 26 13.45 0.10 5.70
N TYR A 27 12.66 -0.77 5.05
CA TYR A 27 12.46 -2.17 5.50
C TYR A 27 12.67 -3.20 4.39
N GLY A 28 13.26 -2.80 3.26
CA GLY A 28 13.44 -3.67 2.09
C GLY A 28 12.12 -4.16 1.47
N GLU A 29 11.02 -3.44 1.73
CA GLU A 29 9.72 -3.74 1.10
C GLU A 29 9.85 -3.60 -0.41
N PRO A 30 9.23 -4.50 -1.21
CA PRO A 30 9.24 -4.36 -2.65
C PRO A 30 8.59 -3.04 -3.05
N VAL A 31 9.26 -2.37 -3.98
CA VAL A 31 8.86 -1.08 -4.51
C VAL A 31 8.54 -1.25 -5.99
N TYR A 32 7.47 -0.59 -6.43
CA TYR A 32 6.98 -0.64 -7.79
C TYR A 32 7.03 0.74 -8.40
N ASN A 33 7.73 0.89 -9.52
CA ASN A 33 7.67 2.11 -10.30
C ASN A 33 6.60 1.96 -11.37
N ILE A 34 5.55 2.79 -11.30
CA ILE A 34 4.45 2.80 -12.27
C ILE A 34 4.33 4.22 -12.80
N HIS A 35 4.52 4.40 -14.11
CA HIS A 35 4.47 5.70 -14.79
C HIS A 35 5.40 6.77 -14.15
N GLY A 36 6.58 6.36 -13.68
CA GLY A 36 7.54 7.27 -13.03
C GLY A 36 7.21 7.61 -11.57
N ILE A 37 6.12 7.06 -11.02
CA ILE A 37 5.76 7.19 -9.60
C ILE A 37 6.16 5.92 -8.87
N GLU A 38 6.88 6.10 -7.77
CA GLU A 38 7.31 5.02 -6.91
C GLU A 38 6.21 4.68 -5.89
N TYR A 39 5.85 3.40 -5.81
CA TYR A 39 4.86 2.86 -4.87
C TYR A 39 5.52 1.83 -3.99
N ARG A 40 5.38 1.97 -2.68
CA ARG A 40 5.83 0.95 -1.73
C ARG A 40 4.73 -0.07 -1.49
N SER A 41 5.09 -1.35 -1.49
CA SER A 41 4.18 -2.41 -1.07
C SER A 41 3.81 -2.26 0.40
N TRP A 42 2.57 -2.60 0.73
CA TRP A 42 2.08 -2.61 2.10
C TRP A 42 1.58 -4.00 2.43
N ASN A 43 2.40 -4.73 3.19
CA ASN A 43 2.13 -6.13 3.47
C ASN A 43 0.98 -6.30 4.50
N PRO A 44 -0.15 -6.94 4.13
CA PRO A 44 -1.26 -7.17 5.05
C PRO A 44 -0.92 -8.11 6.21
N THR A 45 0.03 -9.04 6.06
CA THR A 45 0.42 -9.94 7.16
C THR A 45 1.21 -9.22 8.24
N ARG A 46 1.80 -8.07 7.91
CA ARG A 46 2.57 -7.22 8.82
C ARG A 46 1.80 -5.99 9.30
N SER A 47 0.63 -5.70 8.73
CA SER A 47 -0.18 -4.54 9.11
C SER A 47 -1.67 -4.89 9.18
N LYS A 48 -2.22 -4.81 10.40
CA LYS A 48 -3.65 -5.01 10.68
C LYS A 48 -4.54 -4.07 9.85
N LEU A 49 -4.06 -2.87 9.55
CA LEU A 49 -4.76 -1.89 8.73
C LEU A 49 -4.79 -2.29 7.24
N ALA A 50 -3.68 -2.78 6.70
CA ALA A 50 -3.67 -3.31 5.33
C ALA A 50 -4.53 -4.57 5.18
N ALA A 51 -4.51 -5.46 6.19
CA ALA A 51 -5.41 -6.61 6.24
C ALA A 51 -6.88 -6.18 6.30
N ALA A 52 -7.21 -5.13 7.06
CA ALA A 52 -8.56 -4.58 7.11
C ALA A 52 -9.03 -4.07 5.75
N ILE A 53 -8.20 -3.29 5.05
CA ILE A 53 -8.51 -2.76 3.72
C ILE A 53 -8.73 -3.90 2.70
N LEU A 54 -7.89 -4.95 2.74
CA LEU A 54 -8.06 -6.11 1.86
C LEU A 54 -9.30 -6.95 2.18
N ASN A 55 -9.71 -7.02 3.45
CA ASN A 55 -10.92 -7.73 3.87
C ASN A 55 -12.20 -6.89 3.70
N HIS A 56 -12.18 -5.85 2.87
CA HIS A 56 -13.34 -5.00 2.61
C HIS A 56 -13.98 -4.40 3.86
N LEU A 57 -13.17 -4.03 4.88
CA LEU A 57 -13.66 -3.23 5.99
C LEU A 57 -14.11 -1.87 5.46
N ASN A 58 -15.42 -1.74 5.21
CA ASN A 58 -16.07 -0.53 4.70
C ASN A 58 -16.00 0.64 5.70
N ASN A 59 -15.78 0.36 6.98
CA ASN A 59 -15.69 1.37 8.04
C ASN A 59 -14.29 1.35 8.65
N LEU A 60 -13.40 2.21 8.16
CA LEU A 60 -12.16 2.55 8.85
C LEU A 60 -12.43 3.77 9.74
N PRO A 61 -12.44 3.64 11.09
CA PRO A 61 -12.66 4.76 12.01
C PRO A 61 -11.37 5.58 12.20
N ILE A 62 -10.58 5.75 11.14
CA ILE A 62 -9.34 6.52 11.19
C ILE A 62 -9.60 7.83 10.44
N LYS A 63 -9.98 8.86 11.20
CA LYS A 63 -9.93 10.25 10.75
C LYS A 63 -8.58 10.83 11.19
N SER A 64 -7.78 11.25 10.23
CA SER A 64 -6.65 12.16 10.43
C SER A 64 -6.37 12.92 9.15
#